data_AF-A0A0G1QWW6-F1
#
_entry.id   AF-A0A0G1QWW6-F1
#
_cell.length_a   1.000
_cell.length_b   1.000
_cell.length_c   1.000
_cell.angle_alpha   90.00
_cell.angle_beta   90.00
_cell.angle_gamma   90.00
#
_symmetry.space_group_name_H-M   'P 1'
#
loop_
_entity.id
_entity.type
_entity.pdbx_description
1 polymer ?
#
loop_
_entity_poly.entity_id
_entity_poly.type
_entity_poly.pdbx_seq_one_letter_code
_entity_poly.pdbx_strand_id
1 'polypeptide(L)'
;MRVLFVTSEVATLFKLGGLADVSYALPSALKRLGVDIAIALPYYASMKIKKSHCIGPIAVSFEKRRELVFIFKCVLPGARVPVYLFRHPILN
;
A
#
# COMPACT_ATOMS: atom_id res chain seq x y z
N MET A 1 -19.20 -3.59 -4.95
CA MET A 1 -17.99 -4.44 -5.02
C MET A 1 -16.86 -3.75 -4.29
N ARG A 2 -16.02 -4.49 -3.55
CA ARG A 2 -14.83 -3.96 -2.85
C ARG A 2 -13.56 -4.57 -3.41
N VAL A 3 -12.53 -3.76 -3.64
CA VAL A 3 -11.27 -4.19 -4.27
C VAL A 3 -10.08 -3.77 -3.41
N LEU A 4 -9.20 -4.73 -3.10
CA LEU A 4 -7.87 -4.46 -2.56
C LEU A 4 -6.84 -4.75 -3.66
N PHE A 5 -6.24 -3.70 -4.22
CA PHE A 5 -5.24 -3.81 -5.27
C PHE A 5 -3.85 -3.98 -4.64
N VAL A 6 -3.27 -5.16 -4.78
CA VAL A 6 -1.96 -5.49 -4.20
C VAL A 6 -0.86 -5.25 -5.23
N THR A 7 0.17 -4.49 -4.87
CA THR A 7 1.30 -4.19 -5.76
C THR A 7 2.59 -3.98 -4.98
N SER A 8 3.73 -4.12 -5.64
CA SER A 8 5.05 -3.79 -5.08
C SER A 8 5.47 -2.34 -5.36
N GLU A 9 4.86 -1.65 -6.32
CA GLU A 9 5.20 -0.26 -6.62
C GLU A 9 3.97 0.55 -7.06
N VAL A 10 3.98 1.84 -6.73
CA VAL A 10 2.93 2.79 -7.11
C VAL A 10 3.53 4.18 -7.29
N ALA A 11 3.26 4.80 -8.44
CA ALA A 11 3.80 6.13 -8.74
C ALA A 11 3.41 7.12 -7.62
N THR A 12 4.27 8.12 -7.40
CA THR A 12 4.23 9.11 -6.30
C THR A 12 4.63 8.60 -4.90
N LEU A 13 4.58 7.28 -4.62
CA LEU A 13 5.02 6.74 -3.33
C LEU A 13 6.30 5.91 -3.45
N PHE A 14 6.37 5.00 -4.41
CA PHE A 14 7.53 4.14 -4.67
C PHE A 14 7.50 3.66 -6.12
N LYS A 15 8.50 4.02 -6.92
CA LYS A 15 8.55 3.72 -8.36
C LYS A 15 9.93 3.24 -8.76
N LEU A 16 10.00 2.04 -9.31
CA LEU A 16 11.19 1.51 -9.98
C LEU A 16 10.95 1.36 -11.49
N GLY A 17 9.72 1.05 -11.91
CA GLY A 17 9.40 0.85 -13.33
C GLY A 17 7.99 1.27 -13.74
N GLY A 18 7.51 0.64 -14.82
CA GLY A 18 6.19 0.91 -15.42
C GLY A 18 5.01 0.31 -14.65
N LEU A 19 5.23 -0.70 -13.79
CA LEU A 19 4.17 -1.25 -12.94
C LEU A 19 3.67 -0.17 -11.97
N ALA A 20 4.51 0.74 -11.53
CA ALA A 20 4.14 1.87 -10.67
C ALA A 20 3.12 2.79 -11.35
N ASP A 21 3.23 3.00 -12.67
CA ASP A 21 2.31 3.86 -13.42
C ASP A 21 0.94 3.20 -13.56
N VAL A 22 0.91 1.90 -13.86
CA VAL A 22 -0.34 1.12 -13.91
C VAL A 22 -1.00 1.06 -12.54
N SER A 23 -0.21 0.81 -11.49
CA SER A 23 -0.67 0.73 -10.10
C SER A 23 -1.16 2.06 -9.56
N TYR A 24 -0.81 3.18 -10.19
CA TYR A 24 -1.41 4.48 -9.92
C TYR A 24 -2.67 4.69 -10.77
N ALA A 25 -2.56 4.49 -12.08
CA ALA A 25 -3.61 4.84 -13.04
C ALA A 25 -4.88 4.02 -12.87
N LEU A 26 -4.77 2.69 -12.73
CA LEU A 26 -5.92 1.80 -12.64
C LEU A 26 -6.73 2.02 -11.35
N PRO A 27 -6.12 2.01 -10.13
CA PRO A 27 -6.89 2.31 -8.91
C PRO A 27 -7.50 3.70 -8.92
N SER A 28 -6.79 4.69 -9.48
CA SER A 28 -7.33 6.06 -9.64
C SER A 28 -8.56 6.09 -10.54
N ALA A 29 -8.53 5.38 -11.66
CA ALA A 29 -9.66 5.29 -12.58
C ALA A 29 -10.86 4.58 -11.95
N LEU A 30 -10.64 3.44 -11.30
CA LEU A 30 -11.69 2.71 -10.60
C LEU A 30 -12.33 3.54 -9.48
N LYS A 31 -11.53 4.29 -8.72
CA LYS A 31 -12.05 5.19 -7.68
C LYS A 31 -12.94 6.29 -8.25
N ARG A 32 -12.58 6.87 -9.41
CA ARG A 32 -13.43 7.87 -10.10
C ARG A 32 -14.74 7.29 -10.59
N LEU A 33 -14.77 6.00 -10.95
CA LEU A 33 -15.99 5.28 -11.31
C LEU A 33 -16.84 4.84 -10.11
N GLY A 34 -16.47 5.26 -8.89
CA GLY A 34 -17.23 4.96 -7.66
C GLY A 34 -16.93 3.59 -7.05
N VAL A 35 -15.91 2.88 -7.53
CA VAL A 35 -15.50 1.60 -6.93
C VAL A 35 -14.87 1.85 -5.57
N ASP A 36 -15.26 1.05 -4.58
CA ASP A 36 -14.61 1.01 -3.28
C ASP A 36 -13.28 0.24 -3.41
N ILE A 37 -12.21 0.99 -3.62
CA ILE A 37 -10.86 0.45 -3.86
C ILE A 37 -9.84 1.04 -2.89
N ALA A 38 -8.92 0.18 -2.45
CA ALA A 38 -7.72 0.54 -1.71
C ALA A 38 -6.50 -0.19 -2.29
N ILE A 39 -5.29 0.31 -1.99
CA ILE A 39 -4.03 -0.29 -2.40
C ILE A 39 -3.34 -0.94 -1.20
N ALA A 40 -2.78 -2.13 -1.38
CA ALA A 40 -1.85 -2.79 -0.45
C ALA A 40 -0.44 -2.69 -1.02
N LEU A 41 0.49 -2.10 -0.27
CA LEU A 41 1.85 -1.81 -0.72
C LEU A 41 2.85 -2.11 0.41
N PRO A 42 4.03 -2.68 0.13
CA PRO A 42 5.11 -2.75 1.11
C PRO A 42 5.55 -1.34 1.55
N TYR A 43 5.85 -1.17 2.83
CA TYR A 43 6.37 0.10 3.35
C TYR A 43 7.91 0.09 3.35
N TYR A 44 8.50 0.23 2.15
CA TYR A 44 9.96 0.25 2.02
C TYR A 44 10.61 1.39 2.79
N ALA A 45 11.79 1.14 3.35
CA ALA A 45 12.54 2.12 4.16
C ALA A 45 12.89 3.40 3.40
N SER A 46 13.04 3.33 2.07
CA SER A 46 13.35 4.48 1.22
C SER A 46 12.16 5.42 0.98
N MET A 47 10.93 5.02 1.35
CA MET A 47 9.72 5.80 1.11
C MET A 47 9.59 6.97 2.10
N LYS A 48 9.60 8.21 1.58
CA LYS A 48 9.40 9.42 2.38
C LYS A 48 7.94 9.85 2.39
N ILE A 49 7.11 9.17 3.18
CA ILE A 49 5.68 9.49 3.31
C ILE A 49 5.46 10.45 4.49
N LYS A 50 5.09 11.70 4.20
CA LYS A 50 4.89 12.74 5.23
C LYS A 50 3.64 12.55 6.09
N LYS A 51 2.60 11.89 5.57
CA LYS A 51 1.29 11.73 6.21
C LYS A 51 0.85 10.26 6.23
N SER A 52 1.56 9.45 6.98
CA SER A 52 1.15 8.08 7.33
C SER A 52 0.91 7.98 8.83
N HIS A 53 -0.02 7.11 9.25
CA HIS A 53 -0.19 6.75 10.65
C HIS A 53 -0.32 5.24 10.78
N CYS A 54 0.19 4.68 11.88
CA CYS A 54 0.04 3.26 12.19
C CYS A 54 -1.40 2.97 12.58
N ILE A 55 -2.02 1.96 11.98
CA ILE A 55 -3.38 1.51 12.32
C ILE A 55 -3.38 0.21 13.13
N GLY A 56 -2.21 -0.40 13.34
CA GLY A 56 -2.02 -1.56 14.19
C GLY A 56 -1.23 -2.70 13.52
N PRO A 57 -0.87 -3.72 14.29
CA PRO A 57 -0.24 -4.92 13.78
C PRO A 57 -1.26 -5.98 13.33
N ILE A 58 -0.85 -6.83 12.40
CA ILE A 58 -1.48 -8.12 12.11
C ILE A 58 -0.48 -9.24 12.36
N ALA A 59 -0.97 -10.37 12.89
CA ALA A 59 -0.17 -11.58 13.02
C ALA A 59 -0.34 -12.43 11.75
N VAL A 60 0.77 -12.80 11.12
CA VAL A 60 0.79 -13.66 9.93
C VAL A 60 1.63 -14.91 10.19
N SER A 61 1.21 -16.03 9.65
CA SER A 61 2.01 -17.26 9.69
C SER A 61 3.01 -17.22 8.53
N PHE A 62 4.30 -17.16 8.84
CA PHE A 62 5.39 -17.16 7.87
C PHE A 62 6.49 -18.12 8.34
N GLU A 63 6.92 -19.06 7.48
CA GLU A 63 7.92 -20.09 7.82
C GLU A 63 7.67 -20.83 9.14
N LYS A 64 6.40 -21.21 9.39
CA LYS A 64 5.95 -21.88 10.64
C LYS A 64 6.11 -21.02 11.92
N ARG A 65 6.42 -19.74 11.79
CA ARG A 65 6.45 -18.75 12.87
C ARG A 65 5.26 -17.80 12.75
N ARG A 66 4.86 -17.20 13.88
CA ARG A 66 3.92 -16.08 13.89
C ARG A 66 4.72 -14.79 13.88
N GLU A 67 4.65 -14.07 12.77
CA GLU A 67 5.32 -12.78 12.58
C GLU A 67 4.32 -11.64 12.71
N LEU A 68 4.76 -10.50 13.24
CA LEU A 68 3.96 -9.29 13.31
C LEU A 68 4.30 -8.37 12.13
N VAL A 69 3.28 -7.95 11.39
CA VAL A 69 3.39 -6.93 10.34
C VAL A 69 2.59 -5.71 10.75
N PHE A 70 3.25 -4.57 10.82
CA PHE A 70 2.61 -3.30 11.16
C PHE A 70 2.02 -2.66 9.91
N ILE A 71 0.75 -2.28 10.00
CA ILE A 71 0.04 -1.63 8.91
C ILE A 71 -0.02 -0.12 9.19
N PHE A 72 0.39 0.66 8.20
CA PHE A 72 0.22 2.10 8.17
C PHE A 72 -0.81 2.46 7.11
N LYS A 73 -1.51 3.58 7.31
CA LYS A 73 -2.47 4.09 6.35
C LYS A 73 -2.05 5.47 5.86
N CYS A 74 -2.14 5.68 4.56
CA CYS A 74 -2.06 6.99 3.94
C CYS A 74 -3.06 7.09 2.78
N VAL A 75 -3.00 8.19 2.04
CA VAL A 75 -3.82 8.42 0.85
C VAL A 75 -2.90 8.68 -0.33
N LEU A 76 -3.18 8.04 -1.46
CA LEU A 76 -2.46 8.23 -2.70
C LEU A 76 -2.64 9.68 -3.18
N PRO A 77 -1.55 10.46 -3.30
CA PRO A 77 -1.60 11.84 -3.79
C PRO A 77 -2.33 11.94 -5.14
N GLY A 78 -3.17 12.96 -5.32
CA GLY A 78 -3.91 13.19 -6.57
C GLY A 78 -5.12 12.26 -6.83
N ALA A 79 -5.14 11.06 -6.26
CA ALA A 79 -6.18 10.05 -6.54
C ALA A 79 -7.22 9.87 -5.42
N ARG A 80 -6.92 10.31 -4.20
CA ARG A 80 -7.75 10.08 -3.00
C ARG A 80 -8.07 8.58 -2.74
N VAL A 81 -7.19 7.69 -3.20
CA VAL A 81 -7.27 6.25 -2.98
C VAL A 81 -6.57 5.91 -1.66
N PRO A 82 -7.20 5.22 -0.70
CA PRO A 82 -6.52 4.75 0.50
C PRO A 82 -5.40 3.76 0.17
N VAL A 83 -4.26 3.90 0.85
CA VAL A 83 -3.13 2.97 0.72
C VAL A 83 -2.81 2.41 2.10
N TYR A 84 -2.76 1.09 2.19
CA TYR A 84 -2.28 0.33 3.33
C TYR A 84 -0.84 -0.10 3.08
N LEU A 85 0.05 0.34 3.96
CA LEU A 85 1.48 0.16 3.88
C LEU A 85 1.89 -0.91 4.89
N PHE A 86 2.53 -1.98 4.44
CA PHE A 86 2.87 -3.14 5.27
C PHE A 86 4.35 -3.12 5.61
N ARG A 87 4.69 -3.06 6.90
CA ARG A 87 6.07 -3.04 7.39
C ARG A 87 6.32 -4.19 8.35
N HIS A 88 7.28 -5.04 8.02
CA HIS A 88 7.81 -5.99 8.98
C HIS A 88 8.86 -5.27 9.87
N PRO A 89 8.93 -5.54 11.18
CA PRO A 89 9.91 -4.90 12.07
C PRO A 89 11.37 -5.13 11.67
N ILE A 90 11.66 -6.27 11.04
CA ILE A 90 13.02 -6.72 10.71
C ILE A 90 13.30 -6.73 9.21
N LEU A 91 12.27 -6.94 8.37
CA LEU A 91 12.43 -7.08 6.92
C LEU A 91 12.06 -5.73 6.29
N ASN A 92 13.07 -4.96 5.92
CA ASN A 92 12.94 -3.69 5.20
C ASN A 92 13.56 -3.79 3.82
#